data_AF-A0A382UMJ3-F1
#
_entry.id   AF-A0A382UMJ3-F1
#
_cell.length_a   1.000
_cell.length_b   1.000
_cell.length_c   1.000
_cell.angle_alpha   90.00
_cell.angle_beta   90.00
_cell.angle_gamma   90.00
#
_symmetry.space_group_name_H-M   'P 1'
#
loop_
_entity.id
_entity.type
_entity.pdbx_description
1 polymer ?
#
loop_
_entity_poly.entity_id
_entity_poly.type
_entity_poly.pdbx_seq_one_letter_code
_entity_poly.pdbx_strand_id
1 'polypeptide(L)'
;MNSENTDKKPTVTIFVATLNEMDAVRVVLPKVKAEWYDELLIVDGCSTDGTLEWLKENGYTVLNQEEKGIASAHAHAFNASTGDFFIAFYPDGNCLPERIPDLIKTMNEGYDLVCVSRFLPPAKTHNPSKVRRFGNYIFTKIINILFGTNYTDVLGG
;
A
#
# COMPACT_ATOMS: atom_id res chain seq x y z
N MET A 1 12.64 -0.81 -38.04
CA MET A 1 12.73 -0.55 -36.60
C MET A 1 11.33 -0.18 -36.14
N ASN A 2 10.66 -1.11 -35.47
CA ASN A 2 9.26 -0.96 -35.06
C ASN A 2 9.14 0.17 -34.04
N SER A 3 8.25 1.12 -34.31
CA SER A 3 7.72 2.04 -33.30
C SER A 3 6.91 1.20 -32.30
N GLU A 4 7.54 0.82 -31.20
CA GLU A 4 6.82 0.22 -30.08
C GLU A 4 5.82 1.23 -29.52
N ASN A 5 4.62 0.72 -29.30
CA ASN A 5 3.39 1.42 -28.98
C ASN A 5 3.51 2.13 -27.61
N THR A 6 3.75 3.45 -27.62
CA THR A 6 3.89 4.28 -26.41
C THR A 6 2.56 4.65 -25.73
N ASP A 7 1.42 4.11 -26.20
CA ASP A 7 0.07 4.48 -25.71
C ASP A 7 -0.53 3.49 -24.70
N LYS A 8 0.22 2.50 -24.23
CA LYS A 8 -0.30 1.59 -23.19
C LYS A 8 -0.24 2.27 -21.83
N LYS A 9 -1.41 2.50 -21.22
CA LYS A 9 -1.52 2.97 -19.83
C LYS A 9 -0.77 1.98 -18.91
N PRO A 10 0.06 2.45 -17.97
CA PRO A 10 0.73 1.58 -17.01
C PRO A 10 -0.26 0.73 -16.22
N THR A 11 0.06 -0.55 -16.03
CA THR A 11 -0.74 -1.47 -15.22
C THR A 11 -0.41 -1.33 -13.74
N VAL A 12 -1.40 -1.57 -12.87
CA VAL A 12 -1.29 -1.37 -11.43
C VAL A 12 -1.56 -2.67 -10.69
N THR A 13 -0.57 -3.11 -9.92
CA THR A 13 -0.72 -4.13 -8.87
C THR A 13 -0.95 -3.46 -7.52
N ILE A 14 -2.03 -3.82 -6.85
CA ILE A 14 -2.26 -3.48 -5.45
C ILE A 14 -1.91 -4.69 -4.60
N PHE A 15 -1.03 -4.48 -3.64
CA PHE A 15 -0.65 -5.47 -2.64
C PHE A 15 -1.30 -5.16 -1.30
N VAL A 16 -1.86 -6.20 -0.66
CA VAL A 16 -2.44 -6.14 0.68
C VAL A 16 -1.82 -7.21 1.57
N ALA A 17 -1.22 -6.81 2.68
CA ALA A 17 -0.81 -7.74 3.73
C ALA A 17 -1.91 -7.87 4.78
N THR A 18 -2.17 -9.09 5.25
CA THR A 18 -3.14 -9.34 6.33
C THR A 18 -2.66 -10.42 7.30
N LEU A 19 -2.99 -10.25 8.59
CA LEU A 19 -2.73 -11.24 9.64
C LEU A 19 -3.74 -11.05 10.79
N ASN A 20 -4.76 -11.91 10.85
CA ASN A 20 -5.85 -11.82 11.82
C ASN A 20 -6.59 -10.46 11.81
N GLU A 21 -6.95 -9.97 10.62
CA GLU A 21 -7.57 -8.66 10.40
C GLU A 21 -9.00 -8.77 9.84
N MET A 22 -9.76 -9.79 10.24
CA MET A 22 -11.07 -10.11 9.69
C MET A 22 -12.01 -8.88 9.58
N ASP A 23 -12.14 -8.12 10.66
CA ASP A 23 -13.05 -6.98 10.72
C ASP A 23 -12.62 -5.86 9.75
N ALA A 24 -11.32 -5.63 9.65
CA ALA A 24 -10.75 -4.59 8.83
C ALA A 24 -10.85 -4.96 7.34
N VAL A 25 -10.47 -6.20 7.00
CA VAL A 25 -10.57 -6.78 5.65
C VAL A 25 -12.01 -6.74 5.12
N ARG A 26 -13.00 -7.12 5.93
CA ARG A 26 -14.43 -7.10 5.56
C ARG A 26 -14.96 -5.71 5.23
N VAL A 27 -14.45 -4.68 5.89
CA VAL A 27 -14.91 -3.31 5.71
C VAL A 27 -14.15 -2.60 4.59
N VAL A 28 -12.86 -2.90 4.44
CA VAL A 28 -11.96 -2.13 3.59
C VAL A 28 -11.87 -2.71 2.18
N LEU A 29 -11.67 -4.02 2.01
CA LEU A 29 -11.48 -4.60 0.68
C LEU A 29 -12.66 -4.38 -0.28
N PRO A 30 -13.95 -4.49 0.15
CA PRO A 30 -15.07 -4.21 -0.74
C PRO A 30 -15.12 -2.76 -1.26
N LYS A 31 -14.40 -1.83 -0.64
CA LYS A 31 -14.29 -0.44 -1.10
C LYS A 31 -13.19 -0.26 -2.14
N VAL A 32 -12.26 -1.21 -2.26
CA VAL A 32 -11.21 -1.21 -3.29
C VAL A 32 -11.84 -1.74 -4.58
N LYS A 33 -12.14 -0.84 -5.51
CA LYS A 33 -12.90 -1.21 -6.71
C LYS A 33 -12.00 -1.80 -7.80
N ALA A 34 -12.52 -2.78 -8.51
CA ALA A 34 -11.80 -3.49 -9.56
C ALA A 34 -11.35 -2.58 -10.72
N GLU A 35 -12.00 -1.44 -10.97
CA GLU A 35 -11.55 -0.49 -12.00
C GLU A 35 -10.28 0.30 -11.62
N TRP A 36 -9.79 0.18 -10.38
CA TRP A 36 -8.60 0.89 -9.91
C TRP A 36 -7.31 0.10 -10.08
N TYR A 37 -7.37 -1.20 -10.38
CA TYR A 37 -6.20 -2.05 -10.47
C TYR A 37 -6.35 -3.07 -11.58
N ASP A 38 -5.21 -3.56 -12.08
CA ASP A 38 -5.17 -4.68 -13.02
C ASP A 38 -4.94 -5.99 -12.26
N GLU A 39 -4.27 -5.91 -11.10
CA GLU A 39 -3.95 -7.04 -10.24
C GLU A 39 -4.14 -6.67 -8.75
N LEU A 40 -4.79 -7.54 -7.99
CA LEU A 40 -4.90 -7.43 -6.54
C LEU A 40 -4.29 -8.67 -5.89
N LEU A 41 -3.14 -8.49 -5.24
CA LEU A 41 -2.43 -9.54 -4.51
C LEU A 41 -2.64 -9.37 -3.02
N ILE A 42 -3.25 -10.37 -2.38
CA ILE A 42 -3.36 -10.39 -0.93
C ILE A 42 -2.39 -11.44 -0.39
N VAL A 43 -1.52 -11.07 0.54
CA VAL A 43 -0.64 -12.01 1.25
C VAL A 43 -1.15 -12.18 2.67
N ASP A 44 -1.51 -13.41 3.01
CA ASP A 44 -1.96 -13.79 4.35
C ASP A 44 -0.80 -14.38 5.17
N GLY A 45 -0.58 -13.81 6.36
CA GLY A 45 0.49 -14.20 7.29
C GLY A 45 0.19 -15.47 8.11
N CYS A 46 -0.64 -16.38 7.60
CA CYS A 46 -1.22 -17.52 8.32
C CYS A 46 -2.24 -17.10 9.39
N SER A 47 -3.28 -16.38 8.98
CA SER A 47 -4.40 -16.00 9.85
C SER A 47 -5.12 -17.24 10.41
N THR A 48 -5.58 -17.13 11.64
CA THR A 48 -6.30 -18.19 12.39
C THR A 48 -7.69 -17.77 12.83
N ASP A 49 -8.12 -16.54 12.51
CA ASP A 49 -9.39 -15.93 12.89
C ASP A 49 -10.49 -16.08 11.82
N GLY A 50 -10.21 -16.82 10.75
CA GLY A 50 -11.10 -17.01 9.60
C GLY A 50 -10.84 -16.06 8.43
N THR A 51 -9.87 -15.13 8.54
CA THR A 51 -9.64 -14.10 7.51
C THR A 51 -9.38 -14.74 6.14
N LEU A 52 -8.55 -15.79 6.09
CA LEU A 52 -8.20 -16.49 4.86
C LEU A 52 -9.42 -17.15 4.19
N GLU A 53 -10.27 -17.78 4.97
CA GLU A 53 -11.50 -18.43 4.53
C GLU A 53 -12.45 -17.39 3.93
N TRP A 54 -12.68 -16.29 4.64
CA TRP A 54 -13.54 -15.22 4.15
C TRP A 54 -13.03 -14.62 2.84
N LEU A 55 -11.71 -14.40 2.72
CA LEU A 55 -11.11 -13.90 1.48
C LEU A 55 -11.36 -14.85 0.31
N LYS A 56 -11.12 -16.14 0.48
CA LYS A 56 -11.34 -17.15 -0.56
C LYS A 56 -12.82 -17.26 -0.96
N GLU A 57 -13.73 -17.25 0.02
CA GLU A 57 -15.17 -17.29 -0.21
C GLU A 57 -15.68 -16.08 -1.01
N ASN A 58 -15.03 -14.93 -0.87
CA ASN A 58 -15.36 -13.70 -1.60
C ASN A 58 -14.58 -13.54 -2.91
N GLY A 59 -13.88 -14.59 -3.37
CA GLY A 59 -13.21 -14.62 -4.67
C GLY A 59 -11.88 -13.88 -4.73
N TYR A 60 -11.29 -13.53 -3.59
CA TYR A 60 -9.97 -12.91 -3.55
C TYR A 60 -8.86 -13.94 -3.80
N THR A 61 -7.85 -13.55 -4.58
CA THR A 61 -6.63 -14.34 -4.75
C THR A 61 -5.70 -14.06 -3.58
N VAL A 62 -5.39 -15.10 -2.82
CA VAL A 62 -4.56 -15.00 -1.61
C VAL A 62 -3.33 -15.87 -1.74
N LEU A 63 -2.17 -15.26 -1.53
CA LEU A 63 -0.88 -15.93 -1.38
C LEU A 63 -0.63 -16.19 0.10
N ASN A 64 -0.25 -17.42 0.43
CA ASN A 64 0.17 -17.72 1.80
C ASN A 64 1.61 -17.26 2.01
N GLN A 65 1.86 -16.56 3.11
CA GLN A 65 3.19 -16.10 3.45
C GLN A 65 4.07 -17.28 3.88
N GLU A 66 5.25 -17.41 3.26
CA GLU A 66 6.20 -18.50 3.59
C GLU A 66 7.01 -18.21 4.85
N GLU A 67 7.45 -16.97 5.03
CA GLU A 67 8.29 -16.55 6.16
C GLU A 67 7.64 -15.43 6.95
N LYS A 68 7.85 -15.39 8.27
CA LYS A 68 7.25 -14.35 9.12
C LYS A 68 7.80 -12.95 8.83
N GLY A 69 6.93 -11.96 8.96
CA GLY A 69 7.30 -10.54 9.03
C GLY A 69 6.85 -9.75 7.81
N ILE A 70 6.53 -8.48 8.00
CA ILE A 70 5.92 -7.64 6.97
C ILE A 70 6.82 -7.47 5.73
N ALA A 71 8.14 -7.44 5.92
CA ALA A 71 9.10 -7.35 4.83
C ALA A 71 9.07 -8.59 3.91
N SER A 72 8.88 -9.79 4.47
CA SER A 72 8.74 -11.01 3.67
C SER A 72 7.45 -10.97 2.84
N ALA A 73 6.34 -10.49 3.41
CA ALA A 73 5.08 -10.32 2.68
C ALA A 73 5.25 -9.35 1.49
N HIS A 74 5.97 -8.24 1.70
CA HIS A 74 6.30 -7.31 0.62
C HIS A 74 7.15 -7.97 -0.46
N ALA A 75 8.23 -8.65 -0.09
CA ALA A 75 9.11 -9.29 -1.05
C ALA A 75 8.37 -10.36 -1.87
N HIS A 76 7.53 -11.16 -1.22
CA HIS A 76 6.71 -12.16 -1.88
C HIS A 76 5.74 -11.52 -2.88
N ALA A 77 4.97 -10.52 -2.45
CA ALA A 77 4.03 -9.83 -3.33
C ALA A 77 4.72 -9.08 -4.47
N PHE A 78 5.84 -8.42 -4.20
CA PHE A 78 6.61 -7.70 -5.21
C PHE A 78 7.14 -8.66 -6.29
N ASN A 79 7.69 -9.81 -5.89
CA ASN A 79 8.17 -10.82 -6.84
C ASN A 79 7.03 -11.50 -7.63
N ALA A 80 5.84 -11.60 -7.04
CA ALA A 80 4.66 -12.15 -7.71
C ALA A 80 3.93 -11.12 -8.58
N SER A 81 4.20 -9.82 -8.39
CA SER A 81 3.50 -8.74 -9.09
C SER A 81 3.84 -8.68 -10.57
N THR A 82 2.83 -8.36 -11.38
CA THR A 82 2.96 -8.24 -12.84
C THR A 82 2.70 -6.83 -13.37
N GLY A 83 2.29 -5.91 -12.50
CA GLY A 83 2.02 -4.52 -12.82
C GLY A 83 3.28 -3.69 -13.06
N ASP A 84 3.17 -2.66 -13.89
CA ASP A 84 4.20 -1.62 -14.04
C ASP A 84 4.38 -0.82 -12.74
N PHE A 85 3.31 -0.69 -11.97
CA PHE A 85 3.27 -0.02 -10.68
C PHE A 85 2.84 -0.95 -9.56
N PHE A 86 3.51 -0.85 -8.41
CA PHE A 86 3.22 -1.62 -7.20
C PHE A 86 2.77 -0.69 -6.07
N ILE A 87 1.54 -0.86 -5.60
CA ILE A 87 0.97 -0.09 -4.49
C ILE A 87 0.83 -0.99 -3.27
N ALA A 88 1.58 -0.71 -2.21
CA ALA A 88 1.36 -1.33 -0.90
C ALA A 88 0.19 -0.64 -0.19
N PHE A 89 -0.85 -1.40 0.13
CA PHE A 89 -2.07 -0.94 0.78
C PHE A 89 -2.42 -1.83 1.98
N TYR A 90 -2.63 -1.23 3.16
CA TYR A 90 -2.95 -1.98 4.37
C TYR A 90 -4.42 -1.80 4.74
N PRO A 91 -5.15 -2.89 5.04
CA PRO A 91 -6.58 -2.82 5.29
C PRO A 91 -6.91 -2.47 6.74
N ASP A 92 -6.04 -1.76 7.47
CA ASP A 92 -6.12 -1.49 8.91
C ASP A 92 -7.01 -0.28 9.29
N GLY A 93 -7.64 0.33 8.28
CA GLY A 93 -8.48 1.53 8.42
C GLY A 93 -7.72 2.86 8.49
N ASN A 94 -6.38 2.86 8.52
CA ASN A 94 -5.57 4.08 8.43
C ASN A 94 -5.35 4.50 6.97
N CYS A 95 -5.33 3.54 6.05
CA CYS A 95 -5.29 3.78 4.62
C CYS A 95 -6.71 3.87 4.05
N LEU A 96 -7.07 5.04 3.50
CA LEU A 96 -8.38 5.26 2.87
C LEU A 96 -8.37 4.69 1.44
N PRO A 97 -9.16 3.64 1.12
CA PRO A 97 -9.25 3.08 -0.24
C PRO A 97 -9.56 4.12 -1.31
N GLU A 98 -10.36 5.13 -0.95
CA GLU A 98 -10.82 6.17 -1.87
C GLU A 98 -9.69 7.07 -2.38
N ARG A 99 -8.49 6.97 -1.80
CA ARG A 99 -7.29 7.70 -2.23
C ARG A 99 -6.43 6.95 -3.23
N ILE A 100 -6.70 5.67 -3.48
CA ILE A 100 -5.98 4.87 -4.49
C ILE A 100 -6.03 5.55 -5.87
N PRO A 101 -7.17 6.08 -6.36
CA PRO A 101 -7.21 6.79 -7.63
C PRO A 101 -6.32 8.05 -7.69
N ASP A 102 -6.25 8.82 -6.59
CA ASP A 102 -5.39 10.00 -6.50
C ASP A 102 -3.90 9.60 -6.59
N LEU A 103 -3.54 8.48 -5.95
CA LEU A 103 -2.20 7.91 -5.99
C LEU A 103 -1.83 7.48 -7.42
N ILE A 104 -2.69 6.69 -8.08
CA ILE A 104 -2.50 6.24 -9.45
C ILE A 104 -2.39 7.43 -10.41
N LYS A 105 -3.21 8.46 -10.23
CA LYS A 105 -3.12 9.69 -11.04
C LYS A 105 -1.73 10.31 -10.91
N THR A 106 -1.24 10.45 -9.67
CA THR A 106 0.10 11.00 -9.41
C THR A 106 1.19 10.13 -10.06
N MET A 107 1.12 8.81 -9.94
CA MET A 107 2.09 7.91 -10.57
C MET A 107 2.13 8.08 -12.10
N ASN A 108 0.97 8.29 -12.74
CA ASN A 108 0.88 8.56 -14.17
C ASN A 108 1.45 9.93 -14.61
N GLU A 109 1.78 10.83 -13.68
CA GLU A 109 2.50 12.07 -13.99
C GLU A 109 4.00 11.83 -14.25
N GLY A 110 4.48 10.58 -14.09
CA GLY A 110 5.84 10.16 -14.41
C GLY A 110 6.78 10.08 -13.20
N TYR A 111 6.24 9.95 -11.98
CA TYR A 111 7.05 9.76 -10.77
C TYR A 111 7.40 8.28 -10.56
N ASP A 112 8.67 8.01 -10.26
CA ASP A 112 9.15 6.65 -9.96
C ASP A 112 8.67 6.13 -8.59
N LEU A 113 8.41 7.03 -7.65
CA LEU A 113 7.96 6.72 -6.30
C LEU A 113 6.97 7.78 -5.80
N VAL A 114 5.83 7.34 -5.29
CA VAL A 114 4.85 8.22 -4.65
C VAL A 114 4.59 7.75 -3.22
N CYS A 115 4.95 8.58 -2.25
CA CYS A 115 4.72 8.29 -0.84
C CYS A 115 3.52 9.07 -0.32
N VAL A 116 2.56 8.37 0.27
CA VAL A 116 1.42 8.99 0.95
C VAL A 116 1.89 9.57 2.29
N SER A 117 1.59 10.84 2.54
CA SER A 117 2.00 11.55 3.76
C SER A 117 0.81 11.92 4.63
N ARG A 118 0.93 11.67 5.95
CA ARG A 118 -0.08 12.09 6.94
C ARG A 118 0.06 13.56 7.34
N PHE A 119 1.19 14.18 7.03
CA PHE A 119 1.58 15.52 7.51
C PHE A 119 1.70 16.58 6.40
N LEU A 120 1.64 16.18 5.12
CA LEU A 120 1.63 17.10 4.00
C LEU A 120 0.22 17.70 3.80
N PRO A 121 0.03 19.03 3.79
CA PRO A 121 -1.28 19.63 3.52
C PRO A 121 -1.84 19.19 2.15
N PRO A 122 -3.15 18.92 2.03
CA PRO A 122 -4.23 19.14 3.01
C PRO A 122 -4.48 17.95 3.95
N ALA A 123 -3.55 17.00 4.08
CA ALA A 123 -3.73 15.81 4.92
C ALA A 123 -4.09 16.16 6.36
N LYS A 124 -4.98 15.37 6.94
CA LYS A 124 -5.41 15.49 8.32
C LYS A 124 -5.16 14.15 9.01
N THR A 125 -4.31 14.16 10.03
CA THR A 125 -4.19 13.00 10.92
C THR A 125 -5.21 13.10 12.04
N HIS A 126 -6.12 12.14 12.13
CA HIS A 126 -7.00 12.02 13.28
C HIS A 126 -6.23 11.34 14.42
N ASN A 127 -5.78 12.15 15.38
CA ASN A 127 -5.28 11.73 16.69
C ASN A 127 -3.93 10.96 16.74
N PRO A 128 -2.82 11.44 16.15
CA PRO A 128 -1.51 10.91 16.51
C PRO A 128 -1.19 11.36 17.94
N SER A 129 -0.79 10.44 18.82
CA SER A 129 -0.27 10.82 20.13
C SER A 129 0.84 11.87 19.94
N LYS A 130 0.90 12.89 20.81
CA LYS A 130 1.92 13.96 20.70
C LYS A 130 3.35 13.39 20.61
N VAL A 131 3.58 12.25 21.26
CA VAL A 131 4.82 11.46 21.21
C VAL A 131 5.09 10.90 19.81
N ARG A 132 4.12 10.23 19.17
CA ARG A 132 4.28 9.70 17.80
C ARG A 132 4.59 10.82 16.79
N ARG A 133 3.92 11.96 16.91
CA ARG A 133 4.19 13.12 16.04
C ARG A 133 5.59 13.70 16.24
N PHE A 134 6.04 13.82 17.48
CA PHE A 134 7.39 14.30 17.80
C PHE A 134 8.48 13.33 17.32
N GLY A 135 8.28 12.03 17.54
CA GLY A 135 9.17 10.98 17.03
C GLY A 135 9.31 11.05 15.51
N ASN A 136 8.19 11.06 14.78
CA ASN A 136 8.23 11.17 13.32
C ASN A 136 8.94 12.44 12.85
N TYR A 137 8.75 13.58 13.52
CA TYR A 137 9.45 14.82 13.20
C TYR A 137 10.97 14.68 13.36
N ILE A 138 11.45 14.09 14.45
CA ILE A 138 12.89 13.87 14.67
C ILE A 138 13.47 12.96 13.58
N PHE A 139 12.86 11.81 13.33
CA PHE A 139 13.34 10.88 12.31
C PHE A 139 13.33 11.52 10.92
N THR A 140 12.26 12.22 10.56
CA THR A 140 12.18 12.95 9.28
C THR A 140 13.29 13.99 9.16
N LYS A 141 13.58 14.75 10.22
CA LYS A 141 14.68 15.73 10.22
C LYS A 141 16.05 15.09 10.06
N ILE A 142 16.31 13.98 10.76
CA ILE A 142 17.58 13.26 10.65
C ILE A 142 17.78 12.75 9.22
N ILE A 143 16.76 12.09 8.63
CA ILE A 143 16.82 11.60 7.26
C ILE A 143 17.07 12.73 6.27
N ASN A 144 16.32 13.84 6.38
CA ASN A 144 16.48 14.99 5.49
C ASN A 144 17.88 15.61 5.60
N ILE A 145 18.48 15.65 6.80
CA ILE A 145 19.85 16.16 7.00
C ILE A 145 20.90 15.21 6.41
N LEU A 146 20.78 13.90 6.68
CA LEU A 146 21.79 12.92 6.26
C LEU A 146 21.80 12.70 4.74
N PHE A 147 20.63 12.75 4.10
CA PHE A 147 20.48 12.41 2.69
C PHE A 147 20.11 13.60 1.79
N GLY A 148 20.01 14.82 2.34
CA GLY A 148 19.69 16.02 1.56
C GLY A 148 18.29 16.00 0.95
N THR A 149 17.35 15.28 1.57
CA THR A 149 15.97 15.11 1.08
C THR A 149 14.99 16.07 1.75
N ASN A 150 13.75 16.12 1.25
CA ASN A 150 12.68 16.97 1.79
C ASN A 150 11.42 16.14 2.13
N TYR A 151 11.59 14.97 2.75
CA TYR A 151 10.45 14.14 3.16
C TYR A 151 9.64 14.82 4.25
N THR A 152 8.33 14.54 4.25
CA THR A 152 7.37 15.04 5.26
C THR A 152 6.90 13.97 6.23
N ASP A 153 7.04 12.70 5.85
CA ASP A 153 6.66 11.54 6.65
C ASP A 153 7.54 10.35 6.26
N VAL A 154 8.40 9.90 7.19
CA VAL A 154 9.31 8.76 6.95
C VAL A 154 8.89 7.50 7.69
N LEU A 155 7.87 7.61 8.56
CA LEU A 155 7.28 6.50 9.30
C LEU A 155 5.87 6.20 8.79
N GLY A 156 5.63 6.47 7.51
CA GLY A 156 4.39 6.15 6.80
C GLY A 156 4.42 4.69 6.34
N GLY A 157 3.49 3.90 6.86
CA GLY A 157 3.42 2.45 6.70
C GLY A 157 2.62 1.84 7.83
#